data_AF-A0A7J4XXT0-F1
#
_entry.id   AF-A0A7J4XXT0-F1
#
_cell.length_a   1.000
_cell.length_b   1.000
_cell.length_c   1.000
_cell.angle_alpha   90.00
_cell.angle_beta   90.00
_cell.angle_gamma   90.00
#
_symmetry.space_group_name_H-M   'P 1'
#
loop_
_entity.id
_entity.type
_entity.pdbx_description
1 polymer ?
#
loop_
_entity_poly.entity_id
_entity_poly.type
_entity_poly.pdbx_seq_one_letter_code
_entity_poly.pdbx_strand_id
1 'polypeptide(L)'
;MKIDFRKIQVKDIEGNNSTVDIAKMLGNAIYQKTADLGELELAQQIYKNGEVEVSPEQAESIKKYVSTGFVAFVQVAVNEALSVE
;
A
#
# COMPACT_ATOMS: atom_id res chain seq x y z
N MET A 1 -6.33 -2.81 -10.96
CA MET A 1 -6.13 -4.05 -10.17
C MET A 1 -6.81 -3.90 -8.82
N LYS A 2 -7.22 -4.99 -8.15
CA LYS A 2 -7.87 -4.94 -6.84
C LYS A 2 -6.92 -5.47 -5.76
N ILE A 3 -6.63 -4.67 -4.73
CA ILE A 3 -5.61 -4.97 -3.72
C ILE A 3 -6.21 -4.88 -2.32
N ASP A 4 -5.92 -5.87 -1.46
CA ASP A 4 -6.25 -5.84 -0.03
C ASP A 4 -5.00 -5.52 0.80
N PHE A 5 -4.87 -4.25 1.18
CA PHE A 5 -3.76 -3.74 1.99
C PHE A 5 -3.76 -4.24 3.44
N ARG A 6 -4.82 -4.94 3.87
CA ARG A 6 -4.85 -5.64 5.17
C ARG A 6 -4.16 -7.00 5.09
N LYS A 7 -3.90 -7.48 3.88
CA LYS A 7 -3.42 -8.83 3.61
C LYS A 7 -2.12 -8.87 2.80
N ILE A 8 -1.25 -7.89 2.99
CA ILE A 8 0.04 -7.86 2.29
C ILE A 8 0.91 -9.03 2.74
N GLN A 9 1.30 -9.88 1.79
CA GLN A 9 2.19 -11.01 2.01
C GLN A 9 3.62 -10.50 2.11
N VAL A 10 4.22 -10.64 3.29
CA VAL A 10 5.64 -10.38 3.52
C VAL A 10 6.39 -11.68 3.68
N LYS A 11 7.68 -11.66 3.35
CA LYS A 11 8.59 -12.78 3.51
C LYS A 11 9.71 -12.40 4.48
N ASP A 12 9.96 -13.26 5.46
CA ASP A 12 11.07 -13.11 6.39
C ASP A 12 12.39 -13.62 5.78
N ILE A 13 13.52 -13.37 6.44
CA ILE A 13 14.86 -13.79 6.00
C ILE A 13 15.02 -15.31 5.91
N GLU A 14 14.24 -16.09 6.67
CA GLU A 14 14.21 -17.56 6.58
C GLU A 14 13.28 -18.06 5.44
N GLY A 15 12.60 -17.14 4.75
CA GLY A 15 11.72 -17.44 3.63
C GLY A 15 10.27 -17.73 4.03
N ASN A 16 9.92 -17.58 5.31
CA ASN A 16 8.56 -17.80 5.77
C ASN A 16 7.64 -16.66 5.33
N ASN A 17 6.45 -17.03 4.83
CA ASN A 17 5.44 -16.05 4.48
C ASN A 17 4.62 -15.67 5.72
N SER A 18 4.30 -14.39 5.85
CA SER A 18 3.42 -13.85 6.86
C SER A 18 2.58 -12.73 6.27
N THR A 19 1.53 -12.34 6.98
CA THR A 19 0.62 -11.30 6.50
C THR A 19 0.72 -10.08 7.40
N VAL A 20 0.82 -8.89 6.81
CA VAL A 20 0.79 -7.62 7.54
C VAL A 20 -0.38 -6.76 7.06
N ASP A 21 -1.07 -6.15 8.02
CA ASP A 21 -2.07 -5.13 7.75
C ASP A 21 -1.40 -3.76 7.75
N ILE A 22 -1.33 -3.15 6.57
CA ILE A 22 -0.78 -1.80 6.39
C ILE A 22 -1.85 -0.78 5.99
N ALA A 23 -3.12 -1.18 5.86
CA ALA A 23 -4.16 -0.33 5.30
C ALA A 23 -4.28 1.02 6.05
N LYS A 24 -4.37 0.97 7.37
CA LYS A 24 -4.48 2.18 8.19
C LYS A 24 -3.22 3.04 8.16
N MET A 25 -2.05 2.40 8.20
CA MET A 25 -0.77 3.12 8.17
C MET A 25 -0.55 3.80 6.82
N LEU A 26 -0.84 3.10 5.72
CA LEU A 26 -0.71 3.61 4.36
C LEU A 26 -1.71 4.72 4.07
N GLY A 27 -2.99 4.51 4.42
CA GLY A 27 -4.02 5.54 4.28
C GLY A 27 -3.64 6.83 5.01
N ASN A 28 -3.16 6.73 6.26
CA ASN A 28 -2.68 7.91 6.98
C ASN A 28 -1.45 8.55 6.35
N ALA A 29 -0.48 7.76 5.89
CA ALA A 29 0.73 8.26 5.26
C ALA A 29 0.44 9.08 3.98
N ILE A 30 -0.52 8.63 3.18
CA ILE A 30 -0.98 9.37 1.98
C ILE A 30 -1.75 10.61 2.41
N TYR A 31 -2.77 10.45 3.28
CA TYR A 31 -3.65 11.54 3.74
C TYR A 31 -2.88 12.74 4.33
N GLN A 32 -1.80 12.48 5.06
CA GLN A 32 -1.01 13.52 5.71
C GLN A 32 -0.02 14.24 4.78
N LYS A 33 0.27 13.68 3.61
CA LYS A 33 1.34 14.17 2.71
C LYS A 33 0.83 14.61 1.35
N THR A 34 -0.31 14.12 0.89
CA THR A 34 -0.83 14.48 -0.42
C THR A 34 -1.39 15.90 -0.45
N ALA A 35 -1.18 16.59 -1.58
CA ALA A 35 -1.86 17.83 -1.94
C ALA A 35 -2.90 17.61 -3.06
N ASP A 36 -3.02 16.38 -3.56
CA ASP A 36 -3.96 16.00 -4.62
C ASP A 36 -5.26 15.46 -4.01
N LEU A 37 -6.40 15.93 -4.55
CA LEU A 37 -7.71 15.56 -4.02
C LEU A 37 -8.04 14.08 -4.31
N GLY A 38 -7.61 13.55 -5.45
CA GLY A 38 -7.84 12.15 -5.81
C GLY A 38 -7.01 11.19 -4.94
N GLU A 39 -5.77 11.56 -4.63
CA GLU A 39 -4.94 10.82 -3.67
C GLU A 39 -5.52 10.89 -2.24
N LEU A 40 -6.16 12.00 -1.85
CA LEU A 40 -6.87 12.11 -0.58
C LEU A 40 -8.08 11.18 -0.51
N GLU A 41 -8.86 11.04 -1.60
CA GLU A 41 -9.95 10.06 -1.68
C GLU A 41 -9.42 8.63 -1.59
N LEU A 42 -8.36 8.31 -2.34
CA LEU A 42 -7.68 7.01 -2.30
C LEU A 42 -7.20 6.68 -0.87
N ALA A 43 -6.58 7.64 -0.20
CA ALA A 43 -6.12 7.49 1.19
C ALA A 43 -7.26 7.10 2.13
N GLN A 44 -8.42 7.76 2.01
CA GLN A 44 -9.59 7.43 2.81
C GLN A 44 -10.16 6.05 2.48
N GLN A 45 -10.20 5.66 1.21
CA GLN A 45 -10.66 4.34 0.79
C GLN A 45 -9.76 3.24 1.37
N ILE A 46 -8.45 3.41 1.26
CA ILE A 46 -7.47 2.47 1.83
C ILE A 46 -7.65 2.39 3.35
N TYR A 47 -7.78 3.53 4.05
CA TYR A 47 -7.91 3.56 5.51
C TYR A 47 -9.21 2.90 6.02
N LYS A 48 -10.34 3.15 5.35
CA LYS A 48 -11.67 2.70 5.80
C LYS A 48 -11.97 1.27 5.36
N ASN A 49 -11.67 0.93 4.11
CA ASN A 49 -12.06 -0.36 3.53
C ASN A 49 -10.92 -1.37 3.57
N GLY A 50 -9.66 -0.91 3.47
CA GLY A 50 -8.47 -1.75 3.40
C GLY A 50 -8.28 -2.51 2.08
N GLU A 51 -9.37 -2.79 1.38
CA GLU A 51 -9.38 -3.33 0.02
C GLU A 51 -9.90 -2.28 -0.96
N VAL A 52 -9.14 -1.99 -2.01
CA VAL A 52 -9.48 -0.94 -2.99
C VAL A 52 -9.08 -1.34 -4.41
N GLU A 53 -9.75 -0.74 -5.39
CA GLU A 53 -9.32 -0.76 -6.77
C GLU A 53 -8.23 0.31 -6.97
N VAL A 54 -7.12 -0.13 -7.56
CA VAL A 54 -5.92 0.67 -7.79
C VAL A 54 -5.65 0.72 -9.29
N SER A 55 -5.60 1.92 -9.83
CA SER A 55 -5.15 2.19 -11.20
C SER A 55 -3.62 2.18 -11.28
N PRO A 56 -3.01 1.97 -12.46
CA PRO A 56 -1.55 2.00 -12.60
C PRO A 56 -0.91 3.29 -12.06
N GLU A 57 -1.55 4.44 -12.30
CA GLU A 57 -1.10 5.75 -11.80
C GLU A 57 -1.15 5.82 -10.26
N GLN A 58 -2.22 5.30 -9.67
CA GLN A 58 -2.38 5.21 -8.21
C GLN A 58 -1.36 4.25 -7.60
N ALA A 59 -1.04 3.14 -8.29
CA ALA A 59 -0.02 2.20 -7.84
C ALA A 59 1.35 2.90 -7.75
N GLU A 60 1.74 3.66 -8.78
CA GLU A 60 2.99 4.42 -8.76
C GLU A 60 3.02 5.49 -7.65
N SER A 61 1.89 6.14 -7.38
CA SER A 61 1.75 7.05 -6.24
C SER A 61 1.93 6.31 -4.90
N ILE A 62 1.23 5.18 -4.69
CA ILE A 62 1.34 4.37 -3.48
C ILE A 62 2.78 3.92 -3.25
N LYS A 63 3.50 3.49 -4.29
CA LYS A 63 4.92 3.09 -4.18
C LYS A 63 5.80 4.24 -3.65
N LYS A 64 5.55 5.49 -4.04
CA LYS A 64 6.27 6.67 -3.53
C LYS A 64 6.03 6.87 -2.03
N TYR A 65 4.78 6.78 -1.59
CA TYR A 65 4.44 6.91 -0.16
C TYR A 65 5.02 5.75 0.66
N VAL A 66 4.99 4.54 0.13
CA VAL A 66 5.54 3.34 0.77
C VAL A 66 7.05 3.45 0.93
N SER A 67 7.76 3.93 -0.10
CA SER A 67 9.22 4.12 -0.07
C SER A 67 9.71 5.07 1.03
N THR A 68 8.89 6.05 1.42
CA THR A 68 9.27 7.04 2.44
C THR A 68 8.73 6.75 3.84
N GLY A 69 7.77 5.81 3.97
CA GLY A 69 7.04 5.58 5.22
C GLY A 69 7.20 4.18 5.82
N PHE A 70 7.78 3.23 5.09
CA PHE A 70 7.79 1.81 5.48
C PHE A 70 9.19 1.22 5.39
N VAL A 71 9.41 0.13 6.14
CA VAL A 71 10.67 -0.63 6.12
C VAL A 71 10.79 -1.49 4.86
N ALA A 72 12.01 -1.77 4.43
CA ALA A 72 12.32 -2.35 3.12
C ALA A 72 11.54 -3.64 2.79
N PHE A 73 11.37 -4.58 3.73
CA PHE A 73 10.67 -5.83 3.45
C PHE A 73 9.16 -5.63 3.17
N VAL A 74 8.54 -4.61 3.78
CA VAL A 74 7.16 -4.22 3.47
C VAL A 74 7.11 -3.52 2.11
N GLN A 75 8.10 -2.69 1.78
CA GLN A 75 8.17 -2.04 0.47
C GLN A 75 8.22 -3.06 -0.67
N VAL A 76 9.06 -4.10 -0.53
CA VAL A 76 9.15 -5.20 -1.50
C VAL A 76 7.78 -5.87 -1.68
N ALA A 77 7.16 -6.29 -0.57
CA ALA A 77 5.86 -6.94 -0.59
C ALA A 77 4.75 -6.10 -1.25
N VAL A 78 4.71 -4.80 -0.97
CA VAL A 78 3.73 -3.90 -1.59
C VAL A 78 4.02 -3.69 -3.07
N ASN A 79 5.30 -3.55 -3.45
CA ASN A 79 5.68 -3.43 -4.86
C ASN A 79 5.31 -4.69 -5.65
N GLU A 80 5.49 -5.88 -5.08
CA GLU A 80 5.04 -7.13 -5.70
C GLU A 80 3.52 -7.18 -5.82
N ALA A 81 2.78 -6.84 -4.76
CA ALA A 81 1.32 -6.79 -4.79
C ALA A 81 0.78 -5.81 -5.84
N LEU A 82 1.46 -4.68 -6.05
CA LEU A 82 1.10 -3.64 -7.02
C LEU A 82 1.67 -3.88 -8.43
N SER A 83 2.48 -4.92 -8.64
CA SER A 83 3.02 -5.27 -9.96
C SER A 83 2.25 -6.43 -10.61
N VAL A 84 1.18 -6.91 -9.98
CA VAL A 84 0.32 -7.94 -10.55
C VAL A 84 -0.52 -7.34 -11.68
N GLU A 85 -0.11 -7.61 -12.91
CA GLU A 85 -0.88 -7.40 -14.15
C GLU A 85 -2.15 -8.25 -14.18
#